data_AF-A0A1E5XMH3-F1
#
_entry.id   AF-A0A1E5XMH3-F1
#
_cell.length_a   1.000
_cell.length_b   1.000
_cell.length_c   1.000
_cell.angle_alpha   90.00
_cell.angle_beta   90.00
_cell.angle_gamma   90.00
#
_symmetry.space_group_name_H-M   'P 1'
#
loop_
_entity.id
_entity.type
_entity.pdbx_description
1 polymer ?
#
loop_
_entity_poly.entity_id
_entity_poly.type
_entity_poly.pdbx_seq_one_letter_code
_entity_poly.pdbx_strand_id
1 'polypeptide(L)'
;MSDRRQALEDGDEADIVARPASSSDGALWRQLLGSDEPQGFAAAFLTLQAQQLAGVRASAVFEIAAGGLKPLAIWPANAAIADLESLAALAVAEQRPVLRQAGRGARSRRVIAQPVEAGGKPVAVAVVALSVDDDAEAPARQMRQLQWSIAWLREYFQRDGDADLRGERDRSRATLELLATVVDRGDFRTAALAAVTEMALRFGCSRVSLGFVRWGRSRVAAISHTSTFSTRIQLVQQISGAMDEAIDQKSILRYPPAPEDVVFTTAHAALAAAHKGGNILTVPLLVVDSFAGAICFERPVEQPFDEETVRLLSVVAAALGPVLTEKRRNDRWLVVKAWDSLTQQLTKLLGPGHLGRKMVALLALLAVAVLSFWTDTFHVVADAQLEPAERRSVVSAYDGYVQTASARAGDLVKAGQELASLEDRELSLERLRWVTERQQHQFEYDRALASRQPANINIVKTQIEQADAQIRLIDEQIARTRLIAPFDGLVVRGDLSQRIGASVGRGETLFELSPLSGYRVVVTVGERDIGELTVGQPGEAVFASLPEEPIPIVIDRITPVALEHAGGVGFRVEATIAGDLSRLRPGMTGVARVAIDRRPVIAIWLRPFLDWMGLVWWRLVP
;
A
#
# COMPACT_ATOMS: atom_id res chain seq x y z
N MET A 1 62.05 49.50 86.54
CA MET A 1 60.58 49.65 86.51
C MET A 1 60.27 51.13 86.47
N SER A 2 59.36 51.54 85.57
CA SER A 2 58.84 52.92 85.40
C SER A 2 59.51 53.87 84.39
N ASP A 3 60.15 53.40 83.30
CA ASP A 3 60.47 54.34 82.19
C ASP A 3 60.67 53.69 80.80
N ARG A 4 60.06 52.52 80.56
CA ARG A 4 60.17 51.79 79.28
C ARG A 4 58.82 51.32 78.72
N ARG A 5 57.73 51.94 79.17
CA ARG A 5 56.35 51.56 78.84
C ARG A 5 55.52 52.65 78.14
N GLN A 6 56.16 53.73 77.68
CA GLN A 6 55.48 54.88 77.08
C GLN A 6 56.04 55.26 75.69
N ALA A 7 56.60 54.28 74.97
CA ALA A 7 57.15 54.46 73.62
C ALA A 7 56.72 53.32 72.66
N LEU A 8 55.53 52.75 72.87
CA LEU A 8 54.96 51.67 72.05
C LEU A 8 53.47 51.89 71.71
N GLU A 9 52.96 53.12 71.83
CA GLU A 9 51.55 53.46 71.50
C GLU A 9 51.37 54.42 70.32
N ASP A 10 52.44 54.93 69.69
CA ASP A 10 52.33 55.77 68.49
C ASP A 10 52.91 55.06 67.26
N GLY A 11 52.14 54.13 66.72
CA GLY A 11 52.49 53.37 65.52
C GLY A 11 51.29 52.71 64.85
N ASP A 12 50.13 53.38 64.84
CA ASP A 12 48.94 52.95 64.10
C ASP A 12 48.25 54.16 63.49
N GLU A 13 48.78 54.69 62.37
CA GLU A 13 48.02 55.64 61.55
C GLU A 13 48.54 55.73 60.10
N ALA A 14 47.99 54.87 59.23
CA ALA A 14 47.87 55.12 57.79
C ALA A 14 46.80 54.18 57.17
N ASP A 15 45.53 54.36 57.55
CA ASP A 15 44.39 53.79 56.80
C ASP A 15 44.25 54.62 55.51
N ILE A 16 45.12 54.36 54.53
CA ILE A 16 45.08 55.02 53.22
C ILE A 16 43.81 54.54 52.51
N VAL A 17 42.79 55.39 52.48
CA VAL A 17 41.70 55.28 51.50
C VAL A 17 42.33 55.45 50.12
N ALA A 18 42.70 54.34 49.49
CA ALA A 18 43.24 54.34 48.13
C ALA A 18 42.15 54.86 47.18
N ARG A 19 42.28 56.13 46.77
CA ARG A 19 41.51 56.64 45.62
C ARG A 19 41.96 55.87 44.37
N PRO A 20 41.02 55.38 43.52
CA PRO A 20 41.39 54.66 42.31
C PRO A 20 42.28 55.53 41.43
N ALA A 21 43.39 54.96 40.94
CA ALA A 21 44.28 55.61 39.99
C ALA A 21 43.47 56.09 38.77
N SER A 22 43.77 57.28 38.25
CA SER A 22 43.05 57.92 37.16
C SER A 22 43.32 57.24 35.80
N SER A 23 42.85 56.02 35.61
CA SER A 23 42.64 55.44 34.27
C SER A 23 41.35 56.01 33.69
N SER A 24 41.35 56.45 32.43
CA SER A 24 40.13 56.94 31.79
C SER A 24 39.08 55.81 31.74
N ASP A 25 37.84 56.09 32.17
CA ASP A 25 36.74 55.12 32.21
C ASP A 25 36.58 54.37 30.87
N GLY A 26 36.79 55.07 29.74
CA GLY A 26 36.72 54.48 28.40
C GLY A 26 37.81 53.46 28.07
N ALA A 27 38.94 53.44 28.78
CA ALA A 27 39.96 52.38 28.65
C ALA A 27 39.54 51.11 29.42
N LEU A 28 39.00 51.28 30.63
CA LEU A 28 38.50 50.18 31.45
C LEU A 28 37.29 49.48 30.81
N TRP A 29 36.35 50.24 30.23
CA TRP A 29 35.22 49.65 29.49
C TRP A 29 35.65 48.87 28.25
N ARG A 30 36.67 49.34 27.52
CA ARG A 30 37.25 48.59 26.39
C ARG A 30 37.91 47.30 26.84
N GLN A 31 38.63 47.33 27.96
CA GLN A 31 39.23 46.13 28.54
C GLN A 31 38.16 45.14 29.02
N LEU A 32 37.11 45.62 29.71
CA LEU A 32 36.01 44.77 30.16
C LEU A 32 35.28 44.09 28.99
N LEU A 33 34.98 44.82 27.92
CA LEU A 33 34.21 44.28 26.80
C LEU A 33 35.04 43.44 25.82
N GLY A 34 36.37 43.63 25.79
CA GLY A 34 37.27 43.00 24.82
C GLY A 34 38.29 42.00 25.39
N SER A 35 38.25 41.70 26.68
CA SER A 35 39.14 40.69 27.28
C SER A 35 38.56 39.28 27.12
N ASP A 36 39.28 38.41 26.44
CA ASP A 36 38.98 36.97 26.40
C ASP A 36 39.53 36.25 27.65
N GLU A 37 40.50 36.84 28.36
CA GLU A 37 41.11 36.26 29.57
C GLU A 37 40.30 36.56 30.84
N PRO A 38 39.94 35.54 31.67
CA PRO A 38 39.07 35.73 32.85
C PRO A 38 39.63 36.69 33.89
N GLN A 39 40.96 36.69 34.08
CA GLN A 39 41.64 37.57 35.02
C GLN A 39 41.62 39.03 34.56
N GLY A 40 41.83 39.26 33.25
CA GLY A 40 41.77 40.59 32.64
C GLY A 40 40.37 41.20 32.71
N PHE A 41 39.34 40.38 32.45
CA PHE A 41 37.94 40.76 32.61
C PHE A 41 37.62 41.12 34.07
N ALA A 42 37.94 40.23 35.01
CA ALA A 42 37.64 40.42 36.42
C ALA A 42 38.36 41.64 37.03
N ALA A 43 39.60 41.92 36.63
CA ALA A 43 40.36 43.08 37.10
C ALA A 43 39.75 44.41 36.62
N ALA A 44 39.35 44.49 35.34
CA ALA A 44 38.66 45.67 34.80
C ALA A 44 37.30 45.86 35.46
N PHE A 45 36.57 44.76 35.69
CA PHE A 45 35.28 44.75 36.38
C PHE A 45 35.39 45.32 37.80
N LEU A 46 36.31 44.81 38.61
CA LEU A 46 36.50 45.25 40.00
C LEU A 46 36.91 46.72 40.09
N THR A 47 37.73 47.19 39.15
CA THR A 47 38.18 48.59 39.11
C THR A 47 37.03 49.54 38.77
N LEU A 48 36.20 49.21 37.78
CA LEU A 48 34.99 49.98 37.45
C LEU A 48 33.97 49.95 38.60
N GLN A 49 33.81 48.79 39.23
CA GLN A 49 32.91 48.63 40.36
C GLN A 49 33.34 49.49 41.55
N ALA A 50 34.65 49.55 41.84
CA ALA A 50 35.19 50.39 42.90
C ALA A 50 35.08 51.91 42.63
N GLN A 51 35.01 52.32 41.35
CA GLN A 51 34.73 53.71 40.98
C GLN A 51 33.24 54.08 41.10
N GLN A 52 32.34 53.12 40.83
CA GLN A 52 30.89 53.35 40.83
C GLN A 52 30.24 53.18 42.21
N LEU A 53 30.83 52.37 43.08
CA LEU A 53 30.37 52.16 44.46
C LEU A 53 31.18 53.03 45.42
N ALA A 54 30.51 53.96 46.10
CA ALA A 54 31.13 54.72 47.18
C ALA A 54 31.47 53.80 48.37
N GLY A 55 32.65 53.99 48.97
CA GLY A 55 33.06 53.31 50.20
C GLY A 55 33.73 51.95 50.02
N VAL A 56 34.06 51.51 48.80
CA VAL A 56 34.76 50.22 48.58
C VAL A 56 36.18 50.28 49.16
N ARG A 57 36.49 49.36 50.07
CA ARG A 57 37.84 49.18 50.65
C ARG A 57 38.58 47.98 50.07
N ALA A 58 37.86 46.93 49.72
CA ALA A 58 38.40 45.75 49.06
C ALA A 58 37.31 45.04 48.25
N SER A 59 37.65 44.43 47.14
CA SER A 59 36.75 43.59 46.36
C SER A 59 37.52 42.47 45.66
N ALA A 60 36.85 41.35 45.42
CA ALA A 60 37.44 40.18 44.78
C ALA A 60 36.38 39.41 43.98
N VAL A 61 36.80 38.80 42.89
CA VAL A 61 36.00 37.80 42.17
C VAL A 61 36.69 36.45 42.33
N PHE A 62 35.94 35.45 42.80
CA PHE A 62 36.40 34.07 42.91
C PHE A 62 35.70 33.20 41.88
N GLU A 63 36.46 32.39 41.15
CA GLU A 63 35.93 31.30 40.33
C GLU A 63 35.71 30.05 41.19
N ILE A 64 34.61 29.34 40.95
CA ILE A 64 34.30 28.07 41.62
C ILE A 64 34.90 26.94 40.78
N ALA A 65 36.05 26.41 41.20
CA ALA A 65 36.72 25.30 40.55
C ALA A 65 36.57 23.99 41.37
N ALA A 66 36.88 22.84 40.76
CA ALA A 66 36.79 21.53 41.40
C ALA A 66 37.61 21.39 42.70
N GLY A 67 38.60 22.28 42.92
CA GLY A 67 39.46 22.32 44.11
C GLY A 67 39.12 23.40 45.14
N GLY A 68 38.01 24.13 44.99
CA GLY A 68 37.60 25.23 45.86
C GLY A 68 37.54 26.59 45.15
N LEU A 69 37.51 27.67 45.93
CA LEU A 69 37.44 29.04 45.40
C LEU A 69 38.82 29.53 44.96
N LYS A 70 38.96 29.90 43.70
CA LYS A 70 40.19 30.46 43.14
C LYS A 70 40.00 31.96 42.85
N PRO A 71 40.83 32.87 43.39
CA PRO A 71 40.71 34.29 43.08
C PRO A 71 41.08 34.57 41.61
N LEU A 72 40.16 35.19 40.87
CA LEU A 72 40.39 35.67 39.50
C LEU A 72 41.00 37.06 39.46
N ALA A 73 40.54 37.95 40.35
CA ALA A 73 41.09 39.29 40.52
C ALA A 73 40.74 39.83 41.92
N ILE A 74 41.59 40.73 42.43
CA ILE A 74 41.45 41.40 43.72
C ILE A 74 41.76 42.89 43.55
N TRP A 75 40.99 43.74 44.21
CA TRP A 75 41.15 45.19 44.20
C TRP A 75 41.07 45.77 45.62
N PRO A 76 41.96 46.68 46.04
CA PRO A 76 43.26 46.96 45.43
C PRO A 76 44.17 45.72 45.47
N ALA A 77 45.16 45.63 44.59
CA ALA A 77 45.97 44.42 44.38
C ALA A 77 46.63 43.83 45.64
N ASN A 78 46.80 44.63 46.71
CA ASN A 78 47.41 44.23 47.98
C ASN A 78 46.39 44.05 49.14
N ALA A 79 45.08 43.95 48.83
CA ALA A 79 44.07 43.77 49.87
C ALA A 79 44.15 42.39 50.53
N ALA A 80 43.87 42.32 51.84
CA ALA A 80 43.80 41.05 52.56
C ALA A 80 42.55 40.25 52.12
N ILE A 81 42.75 38.99 51.71
CA ILE A 81 41.73 38.17 51.02
C ILE A 81 41.02 37.20 51.97
N ALA A 82 41.65 36.83 53.10
CA ALA A 82 41.18 35.74 53.98
C ALA A 82 39.73 35.94 54.48
N ASP A 83 39.36 37.17 54.85
CA ASP A 83 37.99 37.48 55.29
C ASP A 83 36.98 37.43 54.13
N LEU A 84 37.40 37.79 52.91
CA LEU A 84 36.57 37.79 51.70
C LEU A 84 36.31 36.36 51.20
N GLU A 85 37.31 35.50 51.26
CA GLU A 85 37.22 34.10 50.84
C GLU A 85 36.26 33.29 51.73
N SER A 86 36.30 33.51 53.04
CA SER A 86 35.39 32.85 53.99
C SER A 86 33.91 33.17 53.72
N LEU A 87 33.62 34.41 53.32
CA LEU A 87 32.27 34.86 52.97
C LEU A 87 31.87 34.44 51.56
N ALA A 88 32.81 34.39 50.62
CA ALA A 88 32.56 33.80 49.31
C ALA A 88 32.13 32.34 49.45
N ALA A 89 32.84 31.56 50.27
CA ALA A 89 32.53 30.14 50.51
C ALA A 89 31.12 29.97 51.10
N LEU A 90 30.73 30.84 52.04
CA LEU A 90 29.39 30.83 52.62
C LEU A 90 28.30 31.18 51.58
N ALA A 91 28.54 32.16 50.72
CA ALA A 91 27.60 32.54 49.67
C ALA A 91 27.42 31.44 48.60
N VAL A 92 28.48 30.69 48.28
CA VAL A 92 28.37 29.48 47.43
C VAL A 92 27.55 28.40 48.13
N ALA A 93 27.83 28.13 49.41
CA ALA A 93 27.16 27.09 50.17
C ALA A 93 25.66 27.36 50.34
N GLU A 94 25.27 28.62 50.55
CA GLU A 94 23.86 29.00 50.71
C GLU A 94 23.14 29.32 49.38
N GLN A 95 23.86 29.36 48.25
CA GLN A 95 23.35 29.72 46.91
C GLN A 95 22.53 31.03 46.91
N ARG A 96 22.92 32.02 47.72
CA ARG A 96 22.22 33.30 47.83
C ARG A 96 23.17 34.43 48.21
N PRO A 97 22.78 35.71 48.02
CA PRO A 97 23.55 36.84 48.49
C PRO A 97 23.72 36.78 50.02
N VAL A 98 24.95 36.93 50.50
CA VAL A 98 25.27 36.97 51.93
C VAL A 98 25.85 38.33 52.28
N LEU A 99 25.32 38.95 53.33
CA LEU A 99 25.79 40.23 53.86
C LEU A 99 26.24 40.04 55.30
N ARG A 100 27.46 40.48 55.62
CA ARG A 100 28.00 40.47 56.99
C ARG A 100 28.53 41.85 57.34
N GLN A 101 28.23 42.32 58.54
CA GLN A 101 28.85 43.51 59.11
C GLN A 101 29.88 43.07 60.14
N ALA A 102 31.13 43.55 60.01
CA ALA A 102 32.25 43.22 60.87
C ALA A 102 32.84 44.51 61.48
N GLY A 103 33.21 44.47 62.78
CA GLY A 103 33.77 45.62 63.52
C GLY A 103 32.76 46.40 64.38
N ARG A 104 33.26 47.20 65.34
CA ARG A 104 32.47 48.09 66.21
C ARG A 104 32.87 49.56 65.99
N GLY A 105 31.91 50.47 65.91
CA GLY A 105 32.14 51.92 65.74
C GLY A 105 32.68 52.33 64.36
N ALA A 106 33.54 53.35 64.32
CA ALA A 106 34.10 53.95 63.09
C ALA A 106 34.99 53.00 62.24
N ARG A 107 35.31 51.80 62.74
CA ARG A 107 36.02 50.73 62.02
C ARG A 107 35.10 49.63 61.48
N SER A 108 33.78 49.84 61.48
CA SER A 108 32.83 48.85 60.94
C SER A 108 32.88 48.78 59.41
N ARG A 109 32.92 47.55 58.89
CA ARG A 109 32.95 47.22 57.47
C ARG A 109 31.78 46.30 57.14
N ARG A 110 31.17 46.51 55.99
CA ARG A 110 30.10 45.69 55.45
C ARG A 110 30.65 44.89 54.28
N VAL A 111 30.63 43.57 54.37
CA VAL A 111 31.08 42.68 53.30
C VAL A 111 29.86 42.02 52.68
N ILE A 112 29.74 42.15 51.36
CA ILE A 112 28.67 41.56 50.56
C ILE A 112 29.30 40.54 49.63
N ALA A 113 28.84 39.30 49.70
CA ALA A 113 29.20 38.23 48.77
C ALA A 113 27.98 37.86 47.95
N GLN A 114 28.06 38.01 46.62
CA GLN A 114 26.98 37.72 45.70
C GLN A 114 27.44 36.64 44.72
N PRO A 115 26.78 35.46 44.72
CA PRO A 115 27.08 34.42 43.75
C PRO A 115 26.65 34.86 42.34
N VAL A 116 27.47 34.48 41.36
CA VAL A 116 27.25 34.65 39.93
C VAL A 116 26.81 33.29 39.38
N GLU A 117 25.60 33.23 38.86
CA GLU A 117 25.00 32.01 38.34
C GLU A 117 25.01 31.97 36.81
N ALA A 118 25.52 30.88 36.24
CA ALA A 118 25.42 30.55 34.82
C ALA A 118 24.79 29.16 34.66
N GLY A 119 23.82 29.00 33.75
CA GLY A 119 23.12 27.73 33.54
C GLY A 119 22.40 27.16 34.79
N GLY A 120 22.03 28.01 35.76
CA GLY A 120 21.35 27.61 37.00
C GLY A 120 22.28 27.04 38.08
N LYS A 121 23.60 27.20 37.96
CA LYS A 121 24.59 26.83 38.99
C LYS A 121 25.52 28.03 39.29
N PRO A 122 25.97 28.20 40.55
CA PRO A 122 26.97 29.22 40.87
C PRO A 122 28.31 28.84 40.23
N VAL A 123 28.86 29.73 39.41
CA VAL A 123 30.14 29.55 38.69
C VAL A 123 31.24 30.46 39.22
N ALA A 124 30.87 31.59 39.81
CA ALA A 124 31.79 32.53 40.45
C ALA A 124 31.10 33.24 41.62
N VAL A 125 31.86 33.96 42.45
CA VAL A 125 31.34 34.83 43.51
C VAL A 125 32.05 36.18 43.47
N ALA A 126 31.29 37.26 43.42
CA ALA A 126 31.80 38.61 43.59
C ALA A 126 31.64 39.04 45.05
N VAL A 127 32.73 39.43 45.69
CA VAL A 127 32.76 39.91 47.08
C VAL A 127 33.22 41.36 47.12
N VAL A 128 32.49 42.20 47.84
CA VAL A 128 32.81 43.63 48.01
C VAL A 128 32.73 44.00 49.50
N ALA A 129 33.80 44.58 50.02
CA ALA A 129 33.90 45.15 51.36
C ALA A 129 33.79 46.67 51.30
N LEU A 130 32.79 47.21 51.99
CA LEU A 130 32.38 48.61 52.00
C LEU A 130 32.55 49.21 53.40
N SER A 131 32.84 50.52 53.49
CA SER A 131 32.67 51.29 54.73
C SER A 131 31.19 51.37 55.11
N VAL A 132 30.92 51.42 56.41
CA VAL A 132 29.57 51.66 56.93
C VAL A 132 29.36 53.16 57.06
N ASP A 133 28.44 53.70 56.26
CA ASP A 133 27.94 55.07 56.39
C ASP A 133 26.69 55.07 57.30
N ASP A 134 26.41 56.18 58.00
CA ASP A 134 25.23 56.35 58.87
C ASP A 134 23.89 56.48 58.08
N ASP A 135 23.93 56.41 56.75
CA ASP A 135 22.75 56.42 55.88
C ASP A 135 22.04 55.06 55.91
N ALA A 136 20.80 55.04 56.44
CA ALA A 136 19.96 53.84 56.54
C ALA A 136 19.62 53.23 55.16
N GLU A 137 19.65 54.00 54.07
CA GLU A 137 19.34 53.52 52.72
C GLU A 137 20.56 53.05 51.92
N ALA A 138 21.79 53.36 52.39
CA ALA A 138 23.03 52.96 51.73
C ALA A 138 23.15 51.45 51.43
N PRO A 139 22.81 50.50 52.34
CA PRO A 139 22.95 49.07 52.05
C PRO A 139 22.09 48.61 50.87
N ALA A 140 20.84 49.08 50.77
CA ALA A 140 19.93 48.70 49.70
C ALA A 140 20.37 49.29 48.35
N ARG A 141 20.97 50.49 48.34
CA ARG A 141 21.52 51.11 47.12
C ARG A 141 22.79 50.39 46.64
N GLN A 142 23.71 50.09 47.55
CA GLN A 142 24.95 49.36 47.28
C GLN A 142 24.67 47.93 46.77
N MET A 143 23.74 47.21 47.40
CA MET A 143 23.32 45.88 46.95
C MET A 143 22.71 45.92 45.56
N ARG A 144 21.80 46.86 45.28
CA ARG A 144 21.23 47.02 43.93
C ARG A 144 22.31 47.26 42.89
N GLN A 145 23.23 48.19 43.14
CA GLN A 145 24.33 48.48 42.20
C GLN A 145 25.23 47.25 41.96
N LEU A 146 25.52 46.48 43.01
CA LEU A 146 26.27 45.23 42.90
C LEU A 146 25.52 44.20 42.03
N GLN A 147 24.21 44.03 42.26
CA GLN A 147 23.35 43.15 41.45
C GLN A 147 23.32 43.57 39.98
N TRP A 148 23.22 44.88 39.70
CA TRP A 148 23.32 45.42 38.34
C TRP A 148 24.69 45.13 37.71
N SER A 149 25.78 45.29 38.45
CA SER A 149 27.13 45.02 37.93
C SER A 149 27.36 43.53 37.65
N ILE A 150 26.77 42.64 38.44
CA ILE A 150 27.00 41.18 38.33
C ILE A 150 26.41 40.59 37.06
N ALA A 151 25.47 41.27 36.41
CA ALA A 151 25.01 40.88 35.08
C ALA A 151 26.16 40.78 34.06
N TRP A 152 27.21 41.61 34.17
CA TRP A 152 28.38 41.57 33.30
C TRP A 152 29.26 40.34 33.54
N LEU A 153 29.49 39.98 34.81
CA LEU A 153 30.19 38.73 35.16
C LEU A 153 29.40 37.52 34.68
N ARG A 154 28.07 37.52 34.88
CA ARG A 154 27.19 36.45 34.41
C ARG A 154 27.24 36.29 32.88
N GLU A 155 27.19 37.39 32.14
CA GLU A 155 27.32 37.39 30.67
C GLU A 155 28.66 36.78 30.24
N TYR A 156 29.78 37.16 30.87
CA TYR A 156 31.09 36.59 30.56
C TYR A 156 31.13 35.06 30.78
N PHE A 157 30.69 34.58 31.95
CA PHE A 157 30.67 33.14 32.24
C PHE A 157 29.61 32.35 31.45
N GLN A 158 28.59 33.00 30.90
CA GLN A 158 27.60 32.34 30.03
C GLN A 158 28.10 32.14 28.60
N ARG A 159 28.99 33.00 28.09
CA ARG A 159 29.51 32.93 26.71
C ARG A 159 30.16 31.59 26.38
N ASP A 160 30.94 31.03 27.30
CA ASP A 160 31.62 29.75 27.10
C ASP A 160 30.64 28.57 27.08
N GLY A 161 29.64 28.56 27.98
CA GLY A 161 28.63 27.49 28.01
C GLY A 161 27.68 27.50 26.80
N ASP A 162 27.42 28.68 26.24
CA ASP A 162 26.58 28.85 25.05
C ASP A 162 27.28 28.38 23.76
N ALA A 163 28.60 28.44 23.68
CA ALA A 163 29.37 27.98 22.53
C ALA A 163 29.27 26.46 22.35
N ASP A 164 29.40 25.70 23.43
CA ASP A 164 29.25 24.23 23.42
C ASP A 164 27.82 23.80 23.05
N LEU A 165 26.80 24.48 23.60
CA LEU A 165 25.40 24.22 23.29
C LEU A 165 25.02 24.58 21.85
N ARG A 166 25.64 25.62 21.27
CA ARG A 166 25.47 25.96 19.84
C ARG A 166 26.11 24.88 18.96
N GLY A 167 27.31 24.41 19.30
CA GLY A 167 27.97 23.31 18.61
C GLY A 167 27.16 22.00 18.64
N GLU A 168 26.50 21.66 19.75
CA GLU A 168 25.58 20.51 19.83
C GLU A 168 24.31 20.67 18.97
N ARG A 169 23.73 21.88 18.95
CA ARG A 169 22.54 22.18 18.14
C ARG A 169 22.83 22.11 16.64
N ASP A 170 23.95 22.68 16.20
CA ASP A 170 24.35 22.65 14.79
C ASP A 170 24.65 21.22 14.33
N ARG A 171 25.29 20.40 15.17
CA ARG A 171 25.52 18.95 14.92
C ARG A 171 24.21 18.15 14.81
N SER A 172 23.25 18.41 15.70
CA SER A 172 21.94 17.75 15.68
C SER A 172 21.13 18.12 14.43
N ARG A 173 21.16 19.41 14.06
CA ARG A 173 20.50 19.91 12.84
C ARG A 173 21.08 19.27 11.58
N ALA A 174 22.41 19.19 11.48
CA ALA A 174 23.08 18.59 10.33
C ALA A 174 22.69 17.12 10.13
N THR A 175 22.55 16.35 11.22
CA THR A 175 22.11 14.95 11.18
C THR A 175 20.65 14.83 10.74
N LEU A 176 19.77 15.68 11.27
CA LEU A 176 18.34 15.68 10.92
C LEU A 176 18.08 16.06 9.45
N GLU A 177 18.83 17.03 8.91
CA GLU A 177 18.72 17.43 7.49
C GLU A 177 19.18 16.32 6.54
N LEU A 178 20.24 15.59 6.89
CA LEU A 178 20.69 14.41 6.15
C LEU A 178 19.64 13.31 6.17
N LEU A 179 19.04 13.02 7.33
CA LEU A 179 17.96 12.05 7.45
C LEU A 179 16.74 12.46 6.61
N ALA A 180 16.33 13.73 6.68
CA ALA A 180 15.20 14.25 5.92
C ALA A 180 15.42 14.06 4.41
N THR A 181 16.64 14.36 3.93
CA THR A 181 17.01 14.21 2.51
C THR A 181 16.94 12.76 2.05
N VAL A 182 17.35 11.81 2.89
CA VAL A 182 17.32 10.38 2.57
C VAL A 182 15.90 9.81 2.64
N VAL A 183 15.10 10.24 3.60
CA VAL A 183 13.71 9.78 3.78
C VAL A 183 12.81 10.24 2.63
N ASP A 184 12.98 11.49 2.16
CA ASP A 184 12.19 12.12 1.10
C ASP A 184 12.30 11.38 -0.27
N ARG A 185 13.43 10.71 -0.53
CA ARG A 185 13.61 9.96 -1.77
C ARG A 185 12.85 8.64 -1.77
N GLY A 186 12.02 8.39 -2.78
CA GLY A 186 11.18 7.19 -2.87
C GLY A 186 11.95 5.87 -3.01
N ASP A 187 12.98 5.83 -3.86
CA ASP A 187 13.76 4.63 -4.14
C ASP A 187 15.12 4.61 -3.41
N PHE A 188 15.61 3.41 -3.10
CA PHE A 188 16.87 3.16 -2.41
C PHE A 188 18.07 3.73 -3.17
N ARG A 189 18.11 3.61 -4.51
CA ARG A 189 19.29 4.01 -5.29
C ARG A 189 19.48 5.53 -5.24
N THR A 190 18.41 6.30 -5.42
CA THR A 190 18.41 7.76 -5.32
C THR A 190 18.67 8.20 -3.88
N ALA A 191 18.07 7.54 -2.88
CA ALA A 191 18.31 7.82 -1.48
C ALA A 191 19.79 7.59 -1.06
N ALA A 192 20.37 6.47 -1.50
CA ALA A 192 21.76 6.11 -1.23
C ALA A 192 22.75 7.10 -1.88
N LEU A 193 22.51 7.48 -3.15
CA LEU A 193 23.35 8.44 -3.85
C LEU A 193 23.25 9.84 -3.22
N ALA A 194 22.05 10.28 -2.84
CA ALA A 194 21.85 11.55 -2.14
C ALA A 194 22.57 11.56 -0.79
N ALA A 195 22.46 10.48 -0.01
CA ALA A 195 23.15 10.34 1.28
C ALA A 195 24.67 10.52 1.13
N VAL A 196 25.31 9.76 0.25
CA VAL A 196 26.77 9.82 0.10
C VAL A 196 27.23 11.14 -0.52
N THR A 197 26.43 11.75 -1.40
CA THR A 197 26.77 13.05 -2.03
C THR A 197 26.68 14.19 -1.01
N GLU A 198 25.63 14.22 -0.20
CA GLU A 198 25.48 15.20 0.88
C GLU A 198 26.56 15.02 1.95
N MET A 199 26.87 13.79 2.34
CA MET A 199 27.96 13.52 3.27
C MET A 199 29.33 13.94 2.70
N ALA A 200 29.57 13.74 1.40
CA ALA A 200 30.80 14.20 0.77
C ALA A 200 30.95 15.72 0.86
N LEU A 201 29.88 16.46 0.51
CA LEU A 201 29.87 17.92 0.55
C LEU A 201 30.01 18.48 1.97
N ARG A 202 29.20 17.97 2.92
CA ARG A 202 29.14 18.51 4.29
C ARG A 202 30.39 18.20 5.10
N PHE A 203 31.00 17.04 4.89
CA PHE A 203 32.21 16.63 5.61
C PHE A 203 33.49 16.82 4.79
N GLY A 204 33.47 17.58 3.68
CA GLY A 204 34.66 17.87 2.89
C GLY A 204 35.38 16.62 2.38
N CYS A 205 34.66 15.53 2.16
CA CYS A 205 35.25 14.28 1.67
C CYS A 205 35.37 14.33 0.15
N SER A 206 36.51 13.90 -0.38
CA SER A 206 36.72 13.77 -1.83
C SER A 206 35.87 12.64 -2.40
N ARG A 207 35.60 11.61 -1.59
CA ARG A 207 34.68 10.52 -1.91
C ARG A 207 34.00 9.99 -0.67
N VAL A 208 32.73 9.64 -0.81
CA VAL A 208 31.99 8.82 0.16
C VAL A 208 31.36 7.67 -0.59
N SER A 209 31.57 6.46 -0.09
CA SER A 209 31.05 5.24 -0.68
C SER A 209 30.22 4.49 0.34
N LEU A 210 29.04 4.04 -0.06
CA LEU A 210 28.15 3.23 0.77
C LEU A 210 28.10 1.82 0.20
N GLY A 211 28.35 0.82 1.05
CA GLY A 211 28.24 -0.59 0.67
C GLY A 211 27.38 -1.38 1.64
N PHE A 212 26.82 -2.47 1.15
CA PHE A 212 26.04 -3.40 1.96
C PHE A 212 26.55 -4.83 1.81
N VAL A 213 26.48 -5.58 2.90
CA VAL A 213 26.86 -6.99 2.92
C VAL A 213 25.90 -7.81 2.05
N ARG A 214 26.48 -8.67 1.20
CA ARG A 214 25.78 -9.67 0.38
C ARG A 214 26.67 -10.91 0.27
N TRP A 215 26.18 -12.04 0.79
CA TRP A 215 26.93 -13.30 0.85
C TRP A 215 28.30 -13.17 1.55
N GLY A 216 28.34 -12.47 2.68
CA GLY A 216 29.55 -12.33 3.50
C GLY A 216 30.60 -11.35 2.97
N ARG A 217 30.34 -10.63 1.88
CA ARG A 217 31.18 -9.52 1.40
C ARG A 217 30.36 -8.27 1.17
N SER A 218 30.94 -7.11 1.41
CA SER A 218 30.36 -5.83 1.09
C SER A 218 30.34 -5.63 -0.43
N ARG A 219 29.26 -5.04 -0.92
CA ARG A 219 29.14 -4.56 -2.29
C ARG A 219 28.75 -3.10 -2.25
N VAL A 220 29.53 -2.28 -2.94
CA VAL A 220 29.27 -0.85 -3.07
C VAL A 220 27.93 -0.63 -3.78
N ALA A 221 27.04 0.09 -3.12
CA ALA A 221 25.72 0.45 -3.60
C ALA A 221 25.68 1.87 -4.19
N ALA A 222 26.47 2.79 -3.65
CA ALA A 222 26.58 4.17 -4.14
C ALA A 222 27.96 4.76 -3.88
N ILE A 223 28.41 5.65 -4.76
CA ILE A 223 29.64 6.44 -4.64
C ILE A 223 29.30 7.90 -4.96
N SER A 224 29.73 8.83 -4.12
CA SER A 224 29.50 10.27 -4.32
C SER A 224 30.03 10.76 -5.67
N HIS A 225 29.32 11.71 -6.29
CA HIS A 225 29.68 12.34 -7.56
C HIS A 225 29.77 11.41 -8.80
N THR A 226 29.21 10.19 -8.73
CA THR A 226 29.13 9.29 -9.89
C THR A 226 27.70 8.77 -10.10
N SER A 227 27.12 8.98 -11.28
CA SER A 227 25.76 8.54 -11.63
C SER A 227 25.72 7.28 -12.51
N THR A 228 26.83 6.95 -13.18
CA THR A 228 26.99 5.76 -14.03
C THR A 228 28.14 4.87 -13.51
N PHE A 229 27.85 3.58 -13.32
CA PHE A 229 28.84 2.57 -12.89
C PHE A 229 29.79 2.21 -14.06
N SER A 230 30.68 3.12 -14.43
CA SER A 230 31.91 2.81 -15.18
C SER A 230 33.17 3.07 -14.34
N THR A 231 33.00 3.22 -13.04
CA THR A 231 34.08 3.27 -12.05
C THR A 231 34.89 1.97 -12.12
N ARG A 232 36.19 2.09 -12.43
CA ARG A 232 37.13 0.97 -12.62
C ARG A 232 36.85 -0.14 -11.61
N ILE A 233 36.58 -1.36 -12.08
CA ILE A 233 36.26 -2.56 -11.27
C ILE A 233 37.19 -2.69 -10.05
N GLN A 234 38.45 -2.33 -10.24
CA GLN A 234 39.50 -2.35 -9.22
C GLN A 234 39.25 -1.39 -8.04
N LEU A 235 38.77 -0.16 -8.27
CA LEU A 235 38.45 0.79 -7.19
C LEU A 235 37.27 0.29 -6.35
N VAL A 236 36.22 -0.23 -6.99
CA VAL A 236 35.05 -0.79 -6.29
C VAL A 236 35.45 -1.99 -5.42
N GLN A 237 36.36 -2.84 -5.90
CA GLN A 237 36.90 -3.95 -5.13
C GLN A 237 37.72 -3.48 -3.92
N GLN A 238 38.56 -2.46 -4.08
CA GLN A 238 39.37 -1.91 -2.99
C GLN A 238 38.51 -1.23 -1.91
N ILE A 239 37.48 -0.46 -2.32
CA ILE A 239 36.49 0.10 -1.39
C ILE A 239 35.77 -1.01 -0.64
N SER A 240 35.33 -2.07 -1.34
CA SER A 240 34.67 -3.21 -0.70
C SER A 240 35.61 -3.92 0.29
N GLY A 241 36.90 -4.05 -0.06
CA GLY A 241 37.90 -4.61 0.86
C GLY A 241 38.07 -3.78 2.14
N ALA A 242 38.11 -2.46 2.04
CA ALA A 242 38.17 -1.58 3.21
C ALA A 242 36.89 -1.66 4.07
N MET A 243 35.73 -1.75 3.42
CA MET A 243 34.45 -1.98 4.11
C MET A 243 34.41 -3.33 4.84
N ASP A 244 34.86 -4.41 4.19
CA ASP A 244 34.95 -5.75 4.78
C ASP A 244 35.90 -5.74 5.98
N GLU A 245 37.06 -5.09 5.87
CA GLU A 245 38.04 -4.98 6.97
C GLU A 245 37.46 -4.32 8.23
N ALA A 246 36.61 -3.29 8.08
CA ALA A 246 35.93 -2.64 9.21
C ALA A 246 34.77 -3.49 9.77
N ILE A 247 34.01 -4.15 8.91
CA ILE A 247 32.89 -5.01 9.30
C ILE A 247 33.40 -6.25 10.05
N ASP A 248 34.47 -6.87 9.56
CA ASP A 248 35.09 -8.06 10.15
C ASP A 248 35.68 -7.76 11.53
N GLN A 249 36.28 -6.58 11.71
CA GLN A 249 36.79 -6.11 13.01
C GLN A 249 35.71 -5.52 13.93
N LYS A 250 34.49 -5.30 13.41
CA LYS A 250 33.35 -4.72 14.15
C LYS A 250 33.67 -3.36 14.77
N SER A 251 34.55 -2.58 14.15
CA SER A 251 35.06 -1.32 14.67
C SER A 251 35.08 -0.24 13.57
N ILE A 252 35.08 1.02 14.01
CA ILE A 252 35.35 2.14 13.13
C ILE A 252 36.85 2.16 12.85
N LEU A 253 37.24 2.15 11.57
CA LEU A 253 38.65 2.11 11.18
C LEU A 253 39.07 3.44 10.55
N ARG A 254 40.12 4.03 11.10
CA ARG A 254 40.80 5.22 10.55
C ARG A 254 42.16 4.81 9.97
N TYR A 255 42.47 5.36 8.81
CA TYR A 255 43.78 5.25 8.17
C TYR A 255 44.31 6.64 7.80
N PRO A 256 45.55 6.99 8.19
CA PRO A 256 46.47 6.21 9.03
C PRO A 256 45.92 5.95 10.45
N PRO A 257 46.21 4.79 11.06
CA PRO A 257 45.77 4.49 12.43
C PRO A 257 46.46 5.43 13.43
N ALA A 258 45.80 5.77 14.55
CA ALA A 258 46.50 6.49 15.61
C ALA A 258 47.59 5.60 16.23
N PRO A 259 48.63 6.18 16.85
CA PRO A 259 49.66 5.41 17.56
C PRO A 259 49.12 4.48 18.65
N GLU A 260 47.93 4.79 19.18
CA GLU A 260 47.26 4.06 20.25
C GLU A 260 46.27 2.99 19.74
N ASP A 261 45.93 2.98 18.44
CA ASP A 261 44.93 2.08 17.87
C ASP A 261 45.54 0.71 17.52
N VAL A 262 45.06 -0.35 18.18
CA VAL A 262 45.42 -1.74 17.84
C VAL A 262 44.43 -2.29 16.80
N VAL A 263 44.58 -1.85 15.55
CA VAL A 263 43.67 -2.21 14.43
C VAL A 263 44.43 -2.67 13.20
N PHE A 264 43.82 -3.55 12.39
CA PHE A 264 44.35 -3.96 11.10
C PHE A 264 43.80 -3.05 9.99
N THR A 265 44.67 -2.38 9.23
CA THR A 265 44.28 -1.43 8.18
C THR A 265 44.92 -1.77 6.82
N THR A 266 45.11 -3.05 6.54
CA THR A 266 45.74 -3.55 5.31
C THR A 266 44.94 -3.19 4.05
N ALA A 267 43.62 -3.36 4.06
CA ALA A 267 42.78 -3.01 2.92
C ALA A 267 42.63 -1.49 2.77
N HIS A 268 42.54 -0.76 3.89
CA HIS A 268 42.58 0.70 3.89
C HIS A 268 43.90 1.26 3.33
N ALA A 269 45.04 0.67 3.70
CA ALA A 269 46.34 1.04 3.15
C ALA A 269 46.42 0.80 1.65
N ALA A 270 45.89 -0.33 1.16
CA ALA A 270 45.84 -0.64 -0.27
C ALA A 270 44.96 0.33 -1.06
N LEU A 271 43.81 0.72 -0.49
CA LEU A 271 42.92 1.73 -1.08
C LEU A 271 43.59 3.11 -1.13
N ALA A 272 44.23 3.54 -0.04
CA ALA A 272 44.95 4.81 0.02
C ALA A 272 46.12 4.85 -0.99
N ALA A 273 46.92 3.79 -1.07
CA ALA A 273 48.05 3.71 -2.00
C ALA A 273 47.63 3.80 -3.47
N ALA A 274 46.51 3.17 -3.85
CA ALA A 274 46.05 3.13 -5.23
C ALA A 274 45.45 4.45 -5.74
N HIS A 275 44.98 5.34 -4.85
CA HIS A 275 44.18 6.52 -5.21
C HIS A 275 44.78 7.85 -4.73
N LYS A 276 46.11 7.97 -4.75
CA LYS A 276 46.90 9.16 -4.37
C LYS A 276 46.86 9.51 -2.89
N GLY A 277 47.00 8.50 -2.03
CA GLY A 277 47.30 8.61 -0.59
C GLY A 277 46.36 9.56 0.14
N GLY A 278 45.25 9.07 0.67
CA GLY A 278 44.29 9.89 1.42
C GLY A 278 44.11 9.40 2.85
N ASN A 279 43.47 10.24 3.66
CA ASN A 279 42.91 9.81 4.94
C ASN A 279 41.62 9.03 4.65
N ILE A 280 41.48 7.84 5.22
CA ILE A 280 40.31 6.99 5.00
C ILE A 280 39.67 6.68 6.35
N LEU A 281 38.35 6.81 6.42
CA LEU A 281 37.56 6.41 7.57
C LEU A 281 36.46 5.46 7.10
N THR A 282 36.34 4.28 7.70
CA THR A 282 35.23 3.38 7.42
C THR A 282 34.40 3.18 8.67
N VAL A 283 33.10 3.48 8.56
CA VAL A 283 32.13 3.37 9.64
C VAL A 283 31.15 2.23 9.30
N PRO A 284 31.13 1.14 10.08
CA PRO A 284 30.22 0.04 9.83
C PRO A 284 28.77 0.41 10.24
N LEU A 285 27.80 -0.07 9.47
CA LEU A 285 26.37 0.17 9.66
C LEU A 285 25.76 -0.95 10.49
N LEU A 286 25.62 -0.72 11.80
CA LEU A 286 24.96 -1.65 12.70
C LEU A 286 23.43 -1.50 12.59
N VAL A 287 22.74 -2.59 12.26
CA VAL A 287 21.27 -2.65 12.23
C VAL A 287 20.81 -3.79 13.11
N VAL A 288 20.19 -3.44 14.24
CA VAL A 288 19.79 -4.37 15.31
C VAL A 288 21.03 -5.11 15.84
N ASP A 289 21.25 -6.37 15.42
CA ASP A 289 22.35 -7.23 15.91
C ASP A 289 23.31 -7.64 14.80
N SER A 290 23.27 -7.00 13.63
CA SER A 290 24.11 -7.36 12.49
C SER A 290 24.61 -6.13 11.71
N PHE A 291 25.84 -6.23 11.18
CA PHE A 291 26.38 -5.22 10.29
C PHE A 291 25.77 -5.36 8.89
N ALA A 292 24.85 -4.47 8.56
CA ALA A 292 24.16 -4.47 7.27
C ALA A 292 25.07 -4.01 6.12
N GLY A 293 26.11 -3.24 6.44
CA GLY A 293 27.01 -2.60 5.48
C GLY A 293 28.05 -1.71 6.16
N ALA A 294 28.66 -0.82 5.39
CA ALA A 294 29.58 0.20 5.89
C ALA A 294 29.59 1.42 4.96
N ILE A 295 29.99 2.57 5.50
CA ILE A 295 30.27 3.79 4.75
C ILE A 295 31.76 4.07 4.84
N CYS A 296 32.41 4.22 3.68
CA CYS A 296 33.83 4.55 3.55
C CYS A 296 33.95 6.01 3.10
N PHE A 297 34.68 6.81 3.86
CA PHE A 297 34.98 8.22 3.62
C PHE A 297 36.44 8.36 3.22
N GLU A 298 36.70 9.12 2.16
CA GLU A 298 38.04 9.47 1.70
C GLU A 298 38.21 10.99 1.77
N ARG A 299 39.32 11.45 2.38
CA ARG A 299 39.75 12.85 2.40
C ARG A 299 41.18 12.98 1.85
N PRO A 300 41.55 14.15 1.31
CA PRO A 300 42.95 14.47 0.95
C PRO A 300 43.91 14.30 2.14
N VAL A 301 45.22 14.14 1.87
CA VAL A 301 46.27 13.98 2.90
C VAL A 301 46.24 15.14 3.91
N GLU A 302 45.98 16.34 3.40
CA GLU A 302 46.07 17.59 4.13
C GLU A 302 44.95 17.75 5.18
N GLN A 303 43.91 16.91 5.12
CA GLN A 303 42.72 17.00 5.97
C GLN A 303 42.45 15.66 6.68
N PRO A 304 43.13 15.38 7.82
CA PRO A 304 42.86 14.19 8.62
C PRO A 304 41.45 14.20 9.23
N PHE A 305 41.03 13.03 9.72
CA PHE A 305 39.80 12.89 10.49
C PHE A 305 40.09 13.06 11.97
N ASP A 306 39.71 14.21 12.51
CA ASP A 306 39.78 14.51 13.94
C ASP A 306 38.77 13.66 14.73
N GLU A 307 39.05 13.41 16.00
CA GLU A 307 38.18 12.61 16.90
C GLU A 307 36.74 13.10 16.94
N GLU A 308 36.53 14.42 16.88
CA GLU A 308 35.19 14.98 16.82
C GLU A 308 34.46 14.64 15.51
N THR A 309 35.17 14.71 14.38
CA THR A 309 34.60 14.35 13.07
C THR A 309 34.25 12.87 13.03
N VAL A 310 35.11 12.00 13.57
CA VAL A 310 34.86 10.55 13.64
C VAL A 310 33.60 10.26 14.46
N ARG A 311 33.46 10.90 15.63
CA ARG A 311 32.24 10.77 16.46
C ARG A 311 31.00 11.22 15.71
N LEU A 312 31.05 12.35 15.01
CA LEU A 312 29.90 12.87 14.26
C LEU A 312 29.50 11.94 13.11
N LEU A 313 30.46 11.46 12.32
CA LEU A 313 30.21 10.50 11.24
C LEU A 313 29.64 9.17 11.75
N SER A 314 30.06 8.73 12.96
CA SER A 314 29.48 7.55 13.59
C SER A 314 27.99 7.70 13.91
N VAL A 315 27.58 8.87 14.42
CA VAL A 315 26.17 9.17 14.74
C VAL A 315 25.34 9.23 13.47
N VAL A 316 25.84 9.89 12.42
CA VAL A 316 25.13 9.98 11.13
C VAL A 316 25.00 8.60 10.49
N ALA A 317 26.04 7.78 10.51
CA ALA A 317 26.00 6.42 9.98
C ALA A 317 25.00 5.53 10.75
N ALA A 318 24.99 5.61 12.08
CA ALA A 318 24.03 4.88 12.92
C ALA A 318 22.58 5.28 12.64
N ALA A 319 22.33 6.56 12.35
CA ALA A 319 20.99 7.05 12.00
C ALA A 319 20.56 6.66 10.58
N LEU A 320 21.47 6.74 9.60
CA LEU A 320 21.18 6.41 8.20
C LEU A 320 21.10 4.91 7.93
N GLY A 321 21.85 4.09 8.68
CA GLY A 321 21.96 2.64 8.48
C GLY A 321 20.61 1.92 8.43
N PRO A 322 19.74 2.06 9.44
CA PRO A 322 18.41 1.44 9.44
C PRO A 322 17.52 1.94 8.29
N VAL A 323 17.49 3.25 8.03
CA VAL A 323 16.64 3.86 6.99
C VAL A 323 17.01 3.35 5.59
N LEU A 324 18.31 3.36 5.27
CA LEU A 324 18.80 2.89 3.97
C LEU A 324 18.63 1.38 3.82
N THR A 325 18.80 0.61 4.90
CA THR A 325 18.56 -0.84 4.90
C THR A 325 17.10 -1.16 4.63
N GLU A 326 16.18 -0.42 5.24
CA GLU A 326 14.74 -0.63 5.08
C GLU A 326 14.26 -0.27 3.68
N LYS A 327 14.70 0.87 3.13
CA LYS A 327 14.43 1.22 1.72
C LYS A 327 14.96 0.15 0.76
N ARG A 328 16.16 -0.38 1.00
CA ARG A 328 16.74 -1.48 0.19
C ARG A 328 15.91 -2.78 0.26
N ARG A 329 15.30 -3.08 1.40
CA ARG A 329 14.40 -4.25 1.54
C ARG A 329 13.07 -4.00 0.82
N ASN A 330 12.56 -2.77 0.88
CA ASN A 330 11.31 -2.40 0.24
C ASN A 330 11.40 -2.32 -1.29
N ASP A 331 12.56 -2.03 -1.85
CA ASP A 331 12.76 -2.03 -3.31
C ASP A 331 12.95 -3.44 -3.92
N ARG A 332 12.90 -4.50 -3.12
CA ARG A 332 12.99 -5.88 -3.64
C ARG A 332 11.71 -6.27 -4.38
N TRP A 333 11.87 -7.01 -5.47
CA TRP A 333 10.75 -7.54 -6.26
C TRP A 333 9.77 -8.33 -5.37
N LEU A 334 8.46 -8.17 -5.61
CA LEU A 334 7.40 -8.79 -4.82
C LEU A 334 7.55 -10.31 -4.70
N VAL A 335 8.04 -10.98 -5.75
CA VAL A 335 8.30 -12.42 -5.74
C VAL A 335 9.36 -12.80 -4.71
N VAL A 336 10.43 -12.00 -4.58
CA VAL A 336 11.50 -12.23 -3.60
C VAL A 336 10.98 -11.97 -2.18
N LYS A 337 10.13 -10.95 -1.99
CA LYS A 337 9.48 -10.71 -0.69
C LYS A 337 8.53 -11.85 -0.31
N ALA A 338 7.77 -12.38 -1.27
CA ALA A 338 6.90 -13.53 -1.06
C ALA A 338 7.71 -14.78 -0.69
N TRP A 339 8.85 -15.01 -1.35
CA TRP A 339 9.75 -16.13 -1.05
C TRP A 339 10.45 -15.99 0.31
N ASP A 340 10.96 -14.80 0.64
CA ASP A 340 11.56 -14.53 1.96
C ASP A 340 10.51 -14.68 3.07
N SER A 341 9.27 -14.22 2.84
CA SER A 341 8.16 -14.42 3.77
C SER A 341 7.80 -15.91 3.92
N LEU A 342 7.71 -16.64 2.81
CA LEU A 342 7.41 -18.08 2.81
C LEU A 342 8.48 -18.88 3.55
N THR A 343 9.76 -18.60 3.29
CA THR A 343 10.88 -19.25 3.98
C THR A 343 10.94 -18.89 5.46
N GLN A 344 10.65 -17.64 5.84
CA GLN A 344 10.51 -17.25 7.23
C GLN A 344 9.32 -17.93 7.93
N GLN A 345 8.19 -18.10 7.24
CA GLN A 345 7.05 -18.83 7.78
C GLN A 345 7.37 -20.33 7.91
N LEU A 346 8.05 -20.94 6.93
CA LEU A 346 8.49 -22.33 7.01
C LEU A 346 9.48 -22.56 8.15
N THR A 347 10.47 -21.68 8.31
CA THR A 347 11.44 -21.76 9.42
C THR A 347 10.77 -21.54 10.77
N LYS A 348 9.78 -20.64 10.87
CA LYS A 348 8.93 -20.49 12.07
C LYS A 348 8.01 -21.70 12.31
N LEU A 349 7.59 -22.40 11.27
CA LEU A 349 6.77 -23.60 11.38
C LEU A 349 7.60 -24.81 11.84
N LEU A 350 8.81 -24.97 11.30
CA LEU A 350 9.73 -26.08 11.57
C LEU A 350 10.58 -25.84 12.84
N GLY A 351 10.77 -24.59 13.24
CA GLY A 351 11.57 -24.20 14.40
C GLY A 351 11.06 -24.72 15.75
N PRO A 352 11.91 -24.72 16.79
CA PRO A 352 11.51 -25.04 18.15
C PRO A 352 10.58 -23.95 18.71
N GLY A 353 9.60 -24.34 19.54
CA GLY A 353 8.75 -23.39 20.30
C GLY A 353 7.39 -22.98 19.71
N HIS A 354 7.00 -23.47 18.52
CA HIS A 354 5.72 -23.08 17.87
C HIS A 354 4.72 -24.24 17.71
N LEU A 355 4.32 -24.88 18.82
CA LEU A 355 3.43 -26.05 18.83
C LEU A 355 2.07 -25.77 18.15
N GLY A 356 1.46 -24.62 18.40
CA GLY A 356 0.15 -24.26 17.82
C GLY A 356 0.17 -24.17 16.29
N ARG A 357 1.22 -23.59 15.70
CA ARG A 357 1.37 -23.50 14.23
C ARG A 357 1.56 -24.88 13.60
N LYS A 358 2.30 -25.77 14.25
CA LYS A 358 2.47 -27.16 13.81
C LYS A 358 1.13 -27.90 13.83
N MET A 359 0.32 -27.72 14.87
CA MET A 359 -1.01 -28.31 14.95
C MET A 359 -1.95 -27.78 13.85
N VAL A 360 -1.95 -26.47 13.59
CA VAL A 360 -2.76 -25.89 12.50
C VAL A 360 -2.32 -26.42 11.13
N ALA A 361 -1.00 -26.48 10.86
CA ALA A 361 -0.50 -27.02 9.62
C ALA A 361 -0.82 -28.52 9.46
N LEU A 362 -0.71 -29.31 10.53
CA LEU A 362 -1.10 -30.71 10.54
C LEU A 362 -2.59 -30.88 10.27
N LEU A 363 -3.45 -30.09 10.91
CA LEU A 363 -4.91 -30.14 10.74
C LEU A 363 -5.30 -29.71 9.32
N ALA A 364 -4.67 -28.68 8.77
CA ALA A 364 -4.85 -28.27 7.38
C ALA A 364 -4.43 -29.39 6.41
N LEU A 365 -3.29 -30.04 6.65
CA LEU A 365 -2.79 -31.14 5.83
C LEU A 365 -3.71 -32.36 5.93
N LEU A 366 -4.22 -32.67 7.13
CA LEU A 366 -5.22 -33.71 7.36
C LEU A 366 -6.53 -33.38 6.62
N ALA A 367 -7.00 -32.14 6.67
CA ALA A 367 -8.21 -31.71 5.97
C ALA A 367 -8.05 -31.85 4.46
N VAL A 368 -6.92 -31.42 3.89
CA VAL A 368 -6.60 -31.62 2.47
C VAL A 368 -6.55 -33.11 2.12
N ALA A 369 -5.94 -33.95 2.97
CA ALA A 369 -5.91 -35.39 2.76
C ALA A 369 -7.33 -35.98 2.76
N VAL A 370 -8.15 -35.67 3.77
CA VAL A 370 -9.55 -36.15 3.86
C VAL A 370 -10.36 -35.71 2.64
N LEU A 371 -10.27 -34.45 2.23
CA LEU A 371 -10.97 -33.94 1.03
C LEU A 371 -10.46 -34.51 -0.29
N SER A 372 -9.21 -35.01 -0.31
CA SER A 372 -8.62 -35.70 -1.46
C SER A 372 -9.12 -37.14 -1.60
N PHE A 373 -9.42 -37.82 -0.48
CA PHE A 373 -9.96 -39.19 -0.48
C PHE A 373 -11.49 -39.25 -0.48
N TRP A 374 -12.17 -38.20 -0.04
CA TRP A 374 -13.63 -38.14 -0.07
C TRP A 374 -14.12 -37.85 -1.49
N THR A 375 -14.80 -38.83 -2.09
CA THR A 375 -15.41 -38.71 -3.42
C THR A 375 -16.88 -38.36 -3.34
N ASP A 376 -17.32 -37.42 -4.17
CA ASP A 376 -18.73 -37.08 -4.39
C ASP A 376 -19.06 -37.11 -5.89
N THR A 377 -20.36 -37.16 -6.21
CA THR A 377 -20.81 -37.16 -7.61
C THR A 377 -20.75 -35.73 -8.14
N PHE A 378 -19.99 -35.50 -9.21
CA PHE A 378 -19.98 -34.23 -9.89
C PHE A 378 -21.26 -34.08 -10.71
N HIS A 379 -21.91 -32.93 -10.58
CA HIS A 379 -23.09 -32.62 -11.35
C HIS A 379 -22.91 -31.33 -12.13
N VAL A 380 -23.36 -31.36 -13.38
CA VAL A 380 -23.48 -30.17 -14.21
C VAL A 380 -24.86 -29.59 -13.97
N VAL A 381 -24.89 -28.33 -13.54
CA VAL A 381 -26.12 -27.57 -13.30
C VAL A 381 -26.30 -26.59 -14.43
N ALA A 382 -27.48 -26.62 -15.05
CA ALA A 382 -27.78 -25.82 -16.24
C ALA A 382 -29.26 -25.43 -16.27
N ASP A 383 -29.58 -24.35 -16.97
CA ASP A 383 -30.96 -23.92 -17.17
C ASP A 383 -31.71 -24.93 -18.04
N ALA A 384 -32.95 -25.23 -17.67
CA ALA A 384 -33.79 -26.20 -18.33
C ALA A 384 -35.12 -25.57 -18.75
N GLN A 385 -35.62 -25.97 -19.91
CA GLN A 385 -36.93 -25.57 -20.41
C GLN A 385 -37.68 -26.76 -20.97
N LEU A 386 -38.96 -26.86 -20.64
CA LEU A 386 -39.84 -27.90 -21.17
C LEU A 386 -40.35 -27.49 -22.55
N GLU A 387 -39.98 -28.23 -23.58
CA GLU A 387 -40.51 -28.07 -24.93
C GLU A 387 -41.38 -29.26 -25.34
N PRO A 388 -42.37 -29.04 -26.24
CA PRO A 388 -42.99 -30.13 -26.99
C PRO A 388 -41.95 -31.01 -27.70
N ALA A 389 -42.16 -32.33 -27.69
CA ALA A 389 -41.34 -33.24 -28.49
C ALA A 389 -41.48 -32.93 -29.99
N GLU A 390 -42.70 -32.62 -30.43
CA GLU A 390 -43.02 -32.27 -31.81
C GLU A 390 -43.93 -31.04 -31.88
N ARG A 391 -43.75 -30.21 -32.90
CA ARG A 391 -44.68 -29.13 -33.26
C ARG A 391 -45.13 -29.30 -34.69
N ARG A 392 -46.43 -29.13 -34.93
CA ARG A 392 -47.04 -29.21 -36.26
C ARG A 392 -47.62 -27.85 -36.62
N SER A 393 -47.05 -27.22 -37.65
CA SER A 393 -47.58 -25.99 -38.23
C SER A 393 -48.76 -26.32 -39.16
N VAL A 394 -49.89 -25.66 -38.94
CA VAL A 394 -51.00 -25.59 -39.90
C VAL A 394 -50.87 -24.30 -40.68
N VAL A 395 -50.70 -24.44 -42.00
CA VAL A 395 -50.41 -23.35 -42.92
C VAL A 395 -51.56 -23.13 -43.89
N SER A 396 -51.68 -21.93 -44.44
CA SER A 396 -52.63 -21.69 -45.53
C SER A 396 -52.19 -22.40 -46.82
N ALA A 397 -53.11 -23.09 -47.48
CA ALA A 397 -52.83 -23.77 -48.73
C ALA A 397 -52.84 -22.84 -49.96
N TYR A 398 -53.49 -21.69 -49.88
CA TYR A 398 -53.67 -20.70 -50.96
C TYR A 398 -53.90 -19.29 -50.37
N ASP A 399 -53.94 -18.27 -51.22
CA ASP A 399 -54.17 -16.88 -50.80
C ASP A 399 -55.67 -16.64 -50.56
N GLY A 400 -56.03 -16.01 -49.45
CA GLY A 400 -57.44 -15.77 -49.13
C GLY A 400 -57.63 -14.87 -47.92
N TYR A 401 -58.88 -14.74 -47.46
CA TYR A 401 -59.24 -13.95 -46.28
C TYR A 401 -59.73 -14.87 -45.16
N VAL A 402 -59.40 -14.56 -43.91
CA VAL A 402 -59.89 -15.32 -42.75
C VAL A 402 -61.39 -15.05 -42.57
N GLN A 403 -62.22 -16.09 -42.65
CA GLN A 403 -63.67 -15.96 -42.49
C GLN A 403 -64.10 -16.20 -41.04
N THR A 404 -63.59 -17.27 -40.42
CA THR A 404 -63.88 -17.60 -39.01
C THR A 404 -62.62 -18.05 -38.27
N ALA A 405 -62.59 -17.87 -36.96
CA ALA A 405 -61.52 -18.34 -36.08
C ALA A 405 -62.14 -19.01 -34.85
N SER A 406 -62.19 -20.35 -34.89
CA SER A 406 -62.86 -21.20 -33.90
C SER A 406 -61.95 -21.61 -32.74
N ALA A 407 -60.63 -21.61 -32.96
CA ALA A 407 -59.63 -21.95 -31.97
C ALA A 407 -58.64 -20.79 -31.73
N ARG A 408 -58.07 -20.73 -30.53
CA ARG A 408 -57.05 -19.74 -30.13
C ARG A 408 -55.90 -20.42 -29.40
N ALA A 409 -54.76 -19.72 -29.30
CA ALA A 409 -53.62 -20.19 -28.52
C ALA A 409 -54.04 -20.47 -27.06
N GLY A 410 -53.69 -21.65 -26.57
CA GLY A 410 -54.11 -22.17 -25.26
C GLY A 410 -55.28 -23.17 -25.29
N ASP A 411 -56.01 -23.26 -26.40
CA ASP A 411 -57.14 -24.20 -26.51
C ASP A 411 -56.67 -25.64 -26.74
N LEU A 412 -57.40 -26.59 -26.14
CA LEU A 412 -57.27 -28.02 -26.41
C LEU A 412 -58.19 -28.39 -27.58
N VAL A 413 -57.62 -28.97 -28.62
CA VAL A 413 -58.34 -29.34 -29.84
C VAL A 413 -58.24 -30.84 -30.09
N LYS A 414 -59.30 -31.40 -30.67
CA LYS A 414 -59.34 -32.81 -31.09
C LYS A 414 -58.98 -32.96 -32.56
N ALA A 415 -58.47 -34.11 -32.96
CA ALA A 415 -58.22 -34.47 -34.34
C ALA A 415 -59.49 -34.26 -35.18
N GLY A 416 -59.36 -33.54 -36.30
CA GLY A 416 -60.46 -33.17 -37.19
C GLY A 416 -61.29 -31.96 -36.75
N GLN A 417 -61.04 -31.38 -35.57
CA GLN A 417 -61.72 -30.16 -35.14
C GLN A 417 -61.30 -28.96 -35.99
N GLU A 418 -62.27 -28.16 -36.41
CA GLU A 418 -62.02 -26.92 -37.16
C GLU A 418 -61.37 -25.86 -36.27
N LEU A 419 -60.21 -25.36 -36.71
CA LEU A 419 -59.45 -24.29 -36.09
C LEU A 419 -59.87 -22.93 -36.62
N ALA A 420 -60.02 -22.82 -37.94
CA ALA A 420 -60.44 -21.63 -38.66
C ALA A 420 -60.92 -21.99 -40.08
N SER A 421 -61.69 -21.09 -40.68
CA SER A 421 -62.07 -21.18 -42.10
C SER A 421 -61.58 -19.96 -42.86
N LEU A 422 -61.15 -20.18 -44.10
CA LEU A 422 -60.88 -19.13 -45.08
C LEU A 422 -62.12 -18.90 -45.94
N GLU A 423 -62.25 -17.69 -46.48
CA GLU A 423 -63.33 -17.35 -47.40
C GLU A 423 -63.22 -18.21 -48.67
N ASP A 424 -64.32 -18.87 -49.01
CA ASP A 424 -64.44 -19.84 -50.12
C ASP A 424 -65.34 -19.33 -51.25
N ARG A 425 -65.75 -18.05 -51.21
CA ARG A 425 -66.73 -17.46 -52.13
C ARG A 425 -66.28 -17.53 -53.58
N GLU A 426 -65.03 -17.17 -53.86
CA GLU A 426 -64.48 -17.21 -55.22
C GLU A 426 -64.40 -18.65 -55.75
N LEU A 427 -63.89 -19.58 -54.93
CA LEU A 427 -63.82 -21.01 -55.24
C LEU A 427 -65.22 -21.60 -55.48
N SER A 428 -66.21 -21.20 -54.69
CA SER A 428 -67.60 -21.64 -54.83
C SER A 428 -68.23 -21.14 -56.14
N LEU A 429 -67.94 -19.91 -56.54
CA LEU A 429 -68.38 -19.35 -57.83
C LEU A 429 -67.69 -20.05 -59.01
N GLU A 430 -66.40 -20.33 -58.89
CA GLU A 430 -65.64 -21.07 -59.91
C GLU A 430 -66.17 -22.50 -60.06
N ARG A 431 -66.45 -23.18 -58.94
CA ARG A 431 -67.10 -24.50 -58.92
C ARG A 431 -68.43 -24.47 -59.66
N LEU A 432 -69.29 -23.47 -59.38
CA LEU A 432 -70.60 -23.35 -60.02
C LEU A 432 -70.46 -23.15 -61.54
N ARG A 433 -69.47 -22.39 -61.99
CA ARG A 433 -69.16 -22.21 -63.42
C ARG A 433 -68.84 -23.55 -64.08
N TRP A 434 -67.92 -24.33 -63.51
CA TRP A 434 -67.55 -25.65 -64.06
C TRP A 434 -68.69 -26.67 -64.00
N VAL A 435 -69.51 -26.64 -62.95
CA VAL A 435 -70.72 -27.48 -62.87
C VAL A 435 -71.71 -27.15 -64.00
N THR A 436 -71.87 -25.86 -64.32
CA THR A 436 -72.73 -25.42 -65.43
C THR A 436 -72.17 -25.83 -66.79
N GLU A 437 -70.85 -25.68 -66.99
CA GLU A 437 -70.15 -26.09 -68.21
C GLU A 437 -70.23 -27.60 -68.43
N ARG A 438 -70.05 -28.39 -67.37
CA ARG A 438 -70.29 -29.84 -67.38
C ARG A 438 -71.71 -30.18 -67.81
N GLN A 439 -72.72 -29.46 -67.31
CA GLN A 439 -74.12 -29.68 -67.71
C GLN A 439 -74.35 -29.33 -69.19
N GLN A 440 -73.76 -28.24 -69.69
CA GLN A 440 -73.83 -27.88 -71.11
C GLN A 440 -73.24 -28.99 -71.99
N HIS A 441 -72.03 -29.47 -71.66
CA HIS A 441 -71.41 -30.58 -72.38
C HIS A 441 -72.22 -31.88 -72.25
N GLN A 442 -72.90 -32.12 -71.13
CA GLN A 442 -73.80 -33.27 -71.00
C GLN A 442 -74.97 -33.19 -72.00
N PHE A 443 -75.61 -32.02 -72.15
CA PHE A 443 -76.65 -31.83 -73.16
C PHE A 443 -76.12 -31.98 -74.59
N GLU A 444 -74.92 -31.47 -74.87
CA GLU A 444 -74.24 -31.65 -76.17
C GLU A 444 -73.91 -33.12 -76.45
N TYR A 445 -73.48 -33.86 -75.43
CA TYR A 445 -73.21 -35.29 -75.51
C TYR A 445 -74.48 -36.07 -75.86
N ASP A 446 -75.59 -35.79 -75.18
CA ASP A 446 -76.88 -36.42 -75.44
C ASP A 446 -77.36 -36.12 -76.87
N ARG A 447 -77.15 -34.88 -77.35
CA ARG A 447 -77.43 -34.50 -78.75
C ARG A 447 -76.54 -35.20 -79.76
N ALA A 448 -75.23 -35.33 -79.48
CA ALA A 448 -74.28 -36.03 -80.33
C ALA A 448 -74.57 -37.54 -80.39
N LEU A 449 -75.02 -38.13 -79.28
CA LEU A 449 -75.48 -39.50 -79.16
C LEU A 449 -76.73 -39.72 -80.02
N ALA A 450 -77.72 -38.82 -79.92
CA ALA A 450 -78.92 -38.86 -80.75
C ALA A 450 -78.63 -38.71 -82.26
N SER A 451 -77.61 -37.91 -82.60
CA SER A 451 -77.20 -37.65 -84.00
C SER A 451 -76.23 -38.70 -84.57
N ARG A 452 -75.81 -39.70 -83.79
CA ARG A 452 -74.89 -40.81 -84.16
C ARG A 452 -73.55 -40.36 -84.77
N GLN A 453 -72.92 -39.33 -84.21
CA GLN A 453 -71.61 -38.82 -84.67
C GLN A 453 -70.48 -39.27 -83.72
N PRO A 454 -69.81 -40.41 -83.97
CA PRO A 454 -68.87 -41.01 -83.01
C PRO A 454 -67.66 -40.11 -82.69
N ALA A 455 -67.18 -39.32 -83.64
CA ALA A 455 -66.11 -38.36 -83.41
C ALA A 455 -66.53 -37.27 -82.41
N ASN A 456 -67.74 -36.71 -82.55
CA ASN A 456 -68.26 -35.67 -81.67
C ASN A 456 -68.59 -36.22 -80.27
N ILE A 457 -69.08 -37.46 -80.18
CA ILE A 457 -69.30 -38.14 -78.88
C ILE A 457 -68.00 -38.22 -78.09
N ASN A 458 -66.90 -38.64 -78.71
CA ASN A 458 -65.60 -38.74 -78.04
C ASN A 458 -65.03 -37.37 -77.62
N ILE A 459 -65.20 -36.34 -78.45
CA ILE A 459 -64.76 -34.97 -78.13
C ILE A 459 -65.52 -34.45 -76.91
N VAL A 460 -66.86 -34.49 -76.93
CA VAL A 460 -67.68 -33.96 -75.84
C VAL A 460 -67.52 -34.79 -74.57
N LYS A 461 -67.34 -36.11 -74.68
CA LYS A 461 -66.98 -36.96 -73.53
C LYS A 461 -65.68 -36.49 -72.86
N THR A 462 -64.66 -36.16 -73.65
CA THR A 462 -63.38 -35.65 -73.12
C THR A 462 -63.56 -34.29 -72.43
N GLN A 463 -64.46 -33.44 -72.95
CA GLN A 463 -64.80 -32.15 -72.32
C GLN A 463 -65.54 -32.33 -70.99
N ILE A 464 -66.44 -33.30 -70.89
CA ILE A 464 -67.09 -33.68 -69.62
C ILE A 464 -66.02 -34.17 -68.62
N GLU A 465 -65.12 -35.05 -69.04
CA GLU A 465 -64.04 -35.55 -68.19
C GLU A 465 -63.10 -34.43 -67.71
N GLN A 466 -62.81 -33.45 -68.57
CA GLN A 466 -62.05 -32.26 -68.22
C GLN A 466 -62.79 -31.40 -67.18
N ALA A 467 -64.08 -31.12 -67.39
CA ALA A 467 -64.89 -30.35 -66.45
C ALA A 467 -65.00 -31.08 -65.09
N ASP A 468 -65.19 -32.40 -65.09
CA ASP A 468 -65.18 -33.23 -63.88
C ASP A 468 -63.84 -33.16 -63.14
N ALA A 469 -62.71 -33.14 -63.86
CA ALA A 469 -61.40 -32.98 -63.24
C ALA A 469 -61.22 -31.59 -62.59
N GLN A 470 -61.74 -30.54 -63.22
CA GLN A 470 -61.71 -29.18 -62.65
C GLN A 470 -62.62 -29.05 -61.42
N ILE A 471 -63.82 -29.62 -61.46
CA ILE A 471 -64.72 -29.66 -60.29
C ILE A 471 -64.04 -30.37 -59.14
N ARG A 472 -63.39 -31.53 -59.36
CA ARG A 472 -62.64 -32.25 -58.31
C ARG A 472 -61.50 -31.41 -57.74
N LEU A 473 -60.74 -30.71 -58.58
CA LEU A 473 -59.65 -29.84 -58.14
C LEU A 473 -60.17 -28.71 -57.23
N ILE A 474 -61.27 -28.06 -57.63
CA ILE A 474 -61.88 -26.97 -56.85
C ILE A 474 -62.52 -27.50 -55.57
N ASP A 475 -63.16 -28.67 -55.61
CA ASP A 475 -63.69 -29.34 -54.41
C ASP A 475 -62.58 -29.60 -53.38
N GLU A 476 -61.39 -30.04 -53.82
CA GLU A 476 -60.23 -30.19 -52.96
C GLU A 476 -59.72 -28.85 -52.41
N GLN A 477 -59.72 -27.78 -53.23
CA GLN A 477 -59.34 -26.44 -52.78
C GLN A 477 -60.32 -25.92 -51.72
N ILE A 478 -61.63 -26.11 -51.93
CA ILE A 478 -62.67 -25.75 -50.97
C ILE A 478 -62.51 -26.56 -49.68
N ALA A 479 -62.22 -27.86 -49.76
CA ALA A 479 -61.97 -28.67 -48.56
C ALA A 479 -60.77 -28.15 -47.76
N ARG A 480 -59.74 -27.62 -48.44
CA ARG A 480 -58.56 -27.01 -47.81
C ARG A 480 -58.80 -25.59 -47.27
N THR A 481 -59.98 -24.97 -47.51
CA THR A 481 -60.36 -23.70 -46.85
C THR A 481 -60.57 -23.87 -45.36
N ARG A 482 -60.98 -25.07 -44.94
CA ARG A 482 -61.21 -25.42 -43.55
C ARG A 482 -59.92 -25.96 -42.95
N LEU A 483 -59.35 -25.19 -42.05
CA LEU A 483 -58.14 -25.58 -41.34
C LEU A 483 -58.55 -26.43 -40.15
N ILE A 484 -58.26 -27.73 -40.22
CA ILE A 484 -58.59 -28.69 -39.17
C ILE A 484 -57.33 -29.11 -38.38
N ALA A 485 -57.52 -29.50 -37.13
CA ALA A 485 -56.45 -30.06 -36.31
C ALA A 485 -56.06 -31.46 -36.82
N PRO A 486 -54.77 -31.74 -37.10
CA PRO A 486 -54.34 -33.05 -37.59
C PRO A 486 -54.31 -34.15 -36.50
N PHE A 487 -54.27 -33.77 -35.22
CA PHE A 487 -54.24 -34.66 -34.06
C PHE A 487 -54.80 -33.96 -32.82
N ASP A 488 -55.04 -34.73 -31.75
CA ASP A 488 -55.42 -34.19 -30.43
C ASP A 488 -54.24 -33.44 -29.80
N GLY A 489 -54.40 -32.16 -29.47
CA GLY A 489 -53.28 -31.34 -29.02
C GLY A 489 -53.65 -29.99 -28.43
N LEU A 490 -52.63 -29.26 -28.01
CA LEU A 490 -52.71 -27.88 -27.55
C LEU A 490 -52.30 -26.94 -28.68
N VAL A 491 -53.07 -25.88 -28.91
CA VAL A 491 -52.66 -24.78 -29.81
C VAL A 491 -51.61 -23.93 -29.08
N VAL A 492 -50.34 -24.07 -29.48
CA VAL A 492 -49.20 -23.34 -28.89
C VAL A 492 -49.19 -21.89 -29.34
N ARG A 493 -49.49 -21.66 -30.63
CA ARG A 493 -49.45 -20.34 -31.25
C ARG A 493 -50.52 -20.24 -32.33
N GLY A 494 -51.06 -19.05 -32.52
CA GLY A 494 -52.09 -18.75 -33.50
C GLY A 494 -53.36 -18.24 -32.83
N ASP A 495 -53.63 -16.95 -32.99
CA ASP A 495 -54.92 -16.34 -32.64
C ASP A 495 -55.39 -15.52 -33.83
N LEU A 496 -56.26 -16.14 -34.63
CA LEU A 496 -56.86 -15.49 -35.79
C LEU A 496 -58.13 -14.71 -35.43
N SER A 497 -58.58 -14.73 -34.18
CA SER A 497 -59.81 -14.02 -33.79
C SER A 497 -59.72 -12.51 -34.00
N GLN A 498 -58.52 -11.94 -33.91
CA GLN A 498 -58.24 -10.53 -34.19
C GLN A 498 -57.92 -10.26 -35.67
N ARG A 499 -57.76 -11.31 -36.49
CA ARG A 499 -57.42 -11.25 -37.91
C ARG A 499 -58.57 -11.68 -38.82
N ILE A 500 -59.80 -11.78 -38.29
CA ILE A 500 -60.99 -12.06 -39.11
C ILE A 500 -61.13 -10.95 -40.16
N GLY A 501 -61.26 -11.34 -41.43
CA GLY A 501 -61.27 -10.46 -42.59
C GLY A 501 -59.90 -10.02 -43.10
N ALA A 502 -58.80 -10.39 -42.43
CA ALA A 502 -57.45 -10.11 -42.91
C ALA A 502 -57.05 -11.08 -44.02
N SER A 503 -56.21 -10.63 -44.94
CA SER A 503 -55.61 -11.49 -45.95
C SER A 503 -54.53 -12.39 -45.34
N VAL A 504 -54.45 -13.62 -45.86
CA VAL A 504 -53.41 -14.60 -45.58
C VAL A 504 -52.80 -15.09 -46.87
N GLY A 505 -51.48 -15.31 -46.85
CA GLY A 505 -50.73 -15.81 -48.00
C GLY A 505 -50.59 -17.33 -48.01
N ARG A 506 -50.44 -17.92 -49.20
CA ARG A 506 -50.07 -19.32 -49.37
C ARG A 506 -48.77 -19.64 -48.63
N GLY A 507 -48.80 -20.66 -47.77
CA GLY A 507 -47.67 -21.07 -46.93
C GLY A 507 -47.52 -20.30 -45.63
N GLU A 508 -48.35 -19.28 -45.37
CA GLU A 508 -48.36 -18.57 -44.09
C GLU A 508 -48.76 -19.52 -42.96
N THR A 509 -48.00 -19.54 -41.87
CA THR A 509 -48.30 -20.34 -40.68
C THR A 509 -49.38 -19.66 -39.86
N LEU A 510 -50.52 -20.32 -39.71
CA LEU A 510 -51.70 -19.78 -39.05
C LEU A 510 -51.84 -20.32 -37.62
N PHE A 511 -51.53 -21.61 -37.42
CA PHE A 511 -51.51 -22.24 -36.11
C PHE A 511 -50.29 -23.14 -35.94
N GLU A 512 -49.79 -23.27 -34.71
CA GLU A 512 -48.83 -24.28 -34.30
C GLU A 512 -49.46 -25.17 -33.23
N LEU A 513 -49.54 -26.48 -33.48
CA LEU A 513 -50.09 -27.46 -32.56
C LEU A 513 -48.97 -28.30 -31.94
N SER A 514 -49.14 -28.62 -30.66
CA SER A 514 -48.30 -29.55 -29.91
C SER A 514 -49.16 -30.71 -29.44
N PRO A 515 -48.73 -31.98 -29.63
CA PRO A 515 -49.33 -33.10 -28.94
C PRO A 515 -49.28 -32.91 -27.42
N LEU A 516 -50.27 -33.45 -26.71
CA LEU A 516 -50.24 -33.51 -25.23
C LEU A 516 -49.35 -34.63 -24.71
N SER A 517 -49.06 -35.63 -25.54
CA SER A 517 -48.19 -36.75 -25.25
C SER A 517 -46.80 -36.51 -25.83
N GLY A 518 -45.80 -36.38 -24.95
CA GLY A 518 -44.40 -36.23 -25.35
C GLY A 518 -43.87 -34.83 -25.14
N TYR A 519 -43.17 -34.65 -24.01
CA TYR A 519 -42.36 -33.49 -23.73
C TYR A 519 -40.89 -33.89 -23.72
N ARG A 520 -40.03 -32.94 -24.07
CA ARG A 520 -38.58 -33.05 -23.91
C ARG A 520 -38.08 -31.87 -23.10
N VAL A 521 -37.10 -32.14 -22.25
CA VAL A 521 -36.42 -31.09 -21.51
C VAL A 521 -35.24 -30.64 -22.33
N VAL A 522 -35.20 -29.36 -22.64
CA VAL A 522 -34.07 -28.72 -23.30
C VAL A 522 -33.23 -28.08 -22.22
N VAL A 523 -32.02 -28.59 -22.04
CA VAL A 523 -31.03 -28.10 -21.07
C VAL A 523 -29.97 -27.30 -21.82
N THR A 524 -29.75 -26.06 -21.41
CA THR A 524 -28.74 -25.18 -22.00
C THR A 524 -27.46 -25.24 -21.16
N VAL A 525 -26.49 -26.03 -21.63
CA VAL A 525 -25.24 -26.30 -20.91
C VAL A 525 -24.14 -25.36 -21.36
N GLY A 526 -23.36 -24.79 -20.43
CA GLY A 526 -22.25 -23.90 -20.78
C GLY A 526 -21.10 -24.61 -21.51
N GLU A 527 -20.34 -23.84 -22.30
CA GLU A 527 -19.19 -24.35 -23.07
C GLU A 527 -18.14 -25.12 -22.23
N ARG A 528 -17.96 -24.75 -20.97
CA ARG A 528 -16.99 -25.41 -20.07
C ARG A 528 -17.41 -26.81 -19.64
N ASP A 529 -18.71 -27.08 -19.66
CA ASP A 529 -19.28 -28.31 -19.09
C ASP A 529 -19.79 -29.28 -20.15
N ILE A 530 -20.03 -28.81 -21.38
CA ILE A 530 -20.56 -29.64 -22.47
C ILE A 530 -19.68 -30.86 -22.78
N GLY A 531 -18.35 -30.73 -22.62
CA GLY A 531 -17.41 -31.83 -22.87
C GLY A 531 -17.50 -32.99 -21.89
N GLU A 532 -18.16 -32.80 -20.75
CA GLU A 532 -18.35 -33.83 -19.71
C GLU A 532 -19.66 -34.61 -19.91
N LEU A 533 -20.59 -34.08 -20.70
CA LEU A 533 -21.88 -34.70 -20.91
C LEU A 533 -21.80 -35.82 -21.96
N THR A 534 -22.51 -36.91 -21.67
CA THR A 534 -22.66 -38.05 -22.59
C THR A 534 -24.12 -38.46 -22.68
N VAL A 535 -24.52 -38.99 -23.85
CA VAL A 535 -25.87 -39.50 -24.06
C VAL A 535 -26.12 -40.71 -23.16
N GLY A 536 -27.30 -40.76 -22.54
CA GLY A 536 -27.70 -41.79 -21.59
C GLY A 536 -27.44 -41.45 -20.12
N GLN A 537 -26.80 -40.31 -19.81
CA GLN A 537 -26.59 -39.89 -18.43
C GLN A 537 -27.91 -39.58 -17.70
N PRO A 538 -28.08 -40.06 -16.46
CA PRO A 538 -29.22 -39.69 -15.63
C PRO A 538 -29.05 -38.28 -15.06
N GLY A 539 -30.17 -37.59 -14.91
CA GLY A 539 -30.24 -36.29 -14.26
C GLY A 539 -31.60 -36.04 -13.63
N GLU A 540 -31.73 -34.90 -13.00
CA GLU A 540 -32.98 -34.43 -12.40
C GLU A 540 -33.26 -33.01 -12.87
N ALA A 541 -34.50 -32.71 -13.22
CA ALA A 541 -34.95 -31.37 -13.56
C ALA A 541 -35.98 -30.90 -12.52
N VAL A 542 -35.82 -29.66 -12.06
CA VAL A 542 -36.77 -28.98 -11.17
C VAL A 542 -37.28 -27.76 -11.92
N PHE A 543 -38.60 -27.65 -12.08
CA PHE A 543 -39.24 -26.51 -12.75
C PHE A 543 -39.71 -25.48 -11.73
N ALA A 544 -39.70 -24.20 -12.09
CA ALA A 544 -40.11 -23.10 -11.20
C ALA A 544 -41.55 -23.23 -10.69
N SER A 545 -42.41 -23.91 -11.45
CA SER A 545 -43.79 -24.24 -11.09
C SER A 545 -43.93 -25.42 -10.11
N LEU A 546 -42.90 -26.26 -9.98
CA LEU A 546 -42.87 -27.49 -9.19
C LEU A 546 -41.51 -27.64 -8.47
N PRO A 547 -41.18 -26.75 -7.52
CA PRO A 547 -39.85 -26.74 -6.89
C PRO A 547 -39.59 -27.92 -5.93
N GLU A 548 -40.64 -28.59 -5.45
CA GLU A 548 -40.56 -29.67 -4.45
C GLU A 548 -40.42 -31.07 -5.07
N GLU A 549 -40.66 -31.21 -6.38
CA GLU A 549 -40.71 -32.49 -7.08
C GLU A 549 -39.59 -32.54 -8.15
N PRO A 550 -38.41 -33.12 -7.87
CA PRO A 550 -37.39 -33.35 -8.88
C PRO A 550 -37.87 -34.43 -9.86
N ILE A 551 -37.85 -34.12 -11.15
CA ILE A 551 -38.31 -35.00 -12.21
C ILE A 551 -37.09 -35.68 -12.83
N PRO A 552 -37.01 -37.02 -12.82
CA PRO A 552 -35.88 -37.71 -13.40
C PRO A 552 -35.90 -37.58 -14.93
N ILE A 553 -34.74 -37.23 -15.47
CA ILE A 553 -34.50 -37.05 -16.90
C ILE A 553 -33.31 -37.89 -17.35
N VAL A 554 -33.29 -38.28 -18.62
CA VAL A 554 -32.16 -38.97 -19.24
C VAL A 554 -31.75 -38.22 -20.49
N ILE A 555 -30.46 -37.92 -20.62
CA ILE A 555 -29.93 -37.24 -21.80
C ILE A 555 -30.11 -38.13 -23.03
N ASP A 556 -30.85 -37.63 -24.01
CA ASP A 556 -31.17 -38.36 -25.25
C ASP A 556 -30.29 -37.88 -26.41
N ARG A 557 -30.08 -36.56 -26.53
CA ARG A 557 -29.32 -35.99 -27.65
C ARG A 557 -28.57 -34.73 -27.25
N ILE A 558 -27.31 -34.63 -27.68
CA ILE A 558 -26.49 -33.42 -27.54
C ILE A 558 -26.36 -32.77 -28.90
N THR A 559 -26.83 -31.52 -29.05
CA THR A 559 -26.71 -30.78 -30.31
C THR A 559 -25.39 -30.00 -30.31
N PRO A 560 -24.43 -30.30 -31.21
CA PRO A 560 -23.11 -29.67 -31.23
C PRO A 560 -23.16 -28.30 -31.93
N VAL A 561 -24.13 -27.46 -31.58
CA VAL A 561 -24.30 -26.10 -32.13
C VAL A 561 -24.40 -25.13 -30.97
N ALA A 562 -23.47 -24.18 -30.96
CA ALA A 562 -23.43 -23.09 -30.00
C ALA A 562 -24.61 -22.13 -30.21
N LEU A 563 -25.30 -21.81 -29.13
CA LEU A 563 -26.34 -20.78 -29.07
C LEU A 563 -25.84 -19.64 -28.19
N GLU A 564 -25.93 -18.41 -28.69
CA GLU A 564 -25.71 -17.22 -27.86
C GLU A 564 -26.88 -17.07 -26.90
N HIS A 565 -26.60 -17.01 -25.60
CA HIS A 565 -27.58 -16.74 -24.55
C HIS A 565 -27.08 -15.59 -23.67
N ALA A 566 -27.97 -15.01 -22.85
CA ALA A 566 -27.66 -13.87 -21.98
C ALA A 566 -26.47 -14.13 -21.02
N GLY A 567 -26.13 -15.38 -20.75
CA GLY A 567 -25.00 -15.81 -19.90
C GLY A 567 -23.74 -16.26 -20.65
N GLY A 568 -23.67 -16.14 -21.98
CA GLY A 568 -22.55 -16.57 -22.81
C GLY A 568 -22.93 -17.63 -23.85
N VAL A 569 -21.94 -18.41 -24.28
CA VAL A 569 -22.14 -19.49 -25.27
C VAL A 569 -22.66 -20.75 -24.56
N GLY A 570 -23.83 -21.21 -24.97
CA GLY A 570 -24.47 -22.43 -24.47
C GLY A 570 -24.68 -23.47 -25.56
N PHE A 571 -24.80 -24.73 -25.16
CA PHE A 571 -25.08 -25.87 -26.03
C PHE A 571 -26.43 -26.47 -25.66
N ARG A 572 -27.22 -26.80 -26.70
CA ARG A 572 -28.55 -27.36 -26.53
C ARG A 572 -28.48 -28.87 -26.32
N VAL A 573 -28.88 -29.33 -25.15
CA VAL A 573 -28.95 -30.74 -24.79
C VAL A 573 -30.41 -31.12 -24.58
N GLU A 574 -30.86 -32.19 -25.21
CA GLU A 574 -32.24 -32.68 -25.13
C GLU A 574 -32.28 -33.92 -24.24
N ALA A 575 -33.20 -33.91 -23.28
CA ALA A 575 -33.42 -34.99 -22.33
C ALA A 575 -34.87 -35.47 -22.39
N THR A 576 -35.05 -36.77 -22.25
CA THR A 576 -36.37 -37.40 -22.12
C THR A 576 -36.77 -37.46 -20.66
N ILE A 577 -38.07 -37.31 -20.39
CA ILE A 577 -38.63 -37.33 -19.04
C ILE A 577 -39.11 -38.75 -18.72
N ALA A 578 -38.69 -39.28 -17.58
CA ALA A 578 -39.17 -40.54 -17.06
C ALA A 578 -40.20 -40.28 -15.94
N GLY A 579 -41.49 -40.14 -16.26
CA GLY A 579 -42.49 -39.89 -15.21
C GLY A 579 -43.86 -39.48 -15.70
N ASP A 580 -44.71 -39.07 -14.75
CA ASP A 580 -46.04 -38.54 -15.05
C ASP A 580 -45.93 -37.13 -15.68
N LEU A 581 -46.46 -36.98 -16.89
CA LEU A 581 -46.45 -35.75 -17.67
C LEU A 581 -47.70 -34.88 -17.42
N SER A 582 -48.68 -35.35 -16.64
CA SER A 582 -50.00 -34.74 -16.50
C SER A 582 -49.97 -33.30 -15.94
N ARG A 583 -49.05 -33.02 -15.02
CA ARG A 583 -48.85 -31.72 -14.37
C ARG A 583 -47.94 -30.77 -15.14
N LEU A 584 -47.23 -31.28 -16.13
CA LEU A 584 -46.30 -30.50 -16.93
C LEU A 584 -47.03 -29.68 -17.98
N ARG A 585 -46.51 -28.48 -18.25
CA ARG A 585 -47.04 -27.59 -19.28
C ARG A 585 -45.89 -27.08 -20.15
N PRO A 586 -46.06 -27.06 -21.49
CA PRO A 586 -45.06 -26.50 -22.39
C PRO A 586 -44.63 -25.09 -21.98
N GLY A 587 -43.33 -24.80 -22.08
CA GLY A 587 -42.76 -23.50 -21.75
C GLY A 587 -42.34 -23.31 -20.29
N MET A 588 -42.57 -24.29 -19.41
CA MET A 588 -42.01 -24.27 -18.05
C MET A 588 -40.48 -24.14 -18.08
N THR A 589 -39.93 -23.23 -17.27
CA THR A 589 -38.50 -23.05 -17.07
C THR A 589 -38.08 -23.59 -15.71
N GLY A 590 -36.81 -23.99 -15.60
CA GLY A 590 -36.28 -24.68 -14.44
C GLY A 590 -34.77 -24.82 -14.50
N VAL A 591 -34.26 -25.69 -13.62
CA VAL A 591 -32.85 -26.03 -13.54
C VAL A 591 -32.71 -27.54 -13.63
N ALA A 592 -31.80 -28.02 -14.47
CA ALA A 592 -31.43 -29.42 -14.57
C ALA A 592 -30.06 -29.66 -13.92
N ARG A 593 -29.96 -30.80 -13.22
CA ARG A 593 -28.75 -31.31 -12.61
C ARG A 593 -28.44 -32.67 -13.22
N VAL A 594 -27.41 -32.75 -14.06
CA VAL A 594 -26.99 -33.99 -14.73
C VAL A 594 -25.84 -34.61 -13.95
N ALA A 595 -25.93 -35.90 -13.61
CA ALA A 595 -24.85 -36.62 -12.92
C ALA A 595 -23.80 -37.10 -13.94
N ILE A 596 -22.53 -36.75 -13.71
CA ILE A 596 -21.42 -37.10 -14.61
C ILE A 596 -20.67 -38.33 -14.09
N ASP A 597 -19.82 -38.14 -13.08
CA ASP A 597 -18.96 -39.17 -12.51
C ASP A 597 -18.59 -38.83 -11.05
N ARG A 598 -17.96 -39.79 -10.34
CA ARG A 598 -17.49 -39.56 -8.97
C ARG A 598 -16.07 -39.02 -8.97
N ARG A 599 -15.87 -37.84 -8.37
CA ARG A 599 -14.57 -37.16 -8.26
C ARG A 599 -14.25 -36.81 -6.81
N PRO A 600 -12.96 -36.69 -6.44
CA PRO A 600 -12.56 -36.11 -5.17
C PRO A 600 -13.19 -34.71 -4.97
N VAL A 601 -13.71 -34.43 -3.77
CA VAL A 601 -14.35 -33.13 -3.47
C VAL A 601 -13.40 -31.96 -3.76
N ILE A 602 -12.12 -32.12 -3.42
CA ILE A 602 -11.10 -31.10 -3.71
C ILE A 602 -10.97 -30.80 -5.21
N ALA A 603 -11.10 -31.81 -6.08
CA ALA A 603 -11.03 -31.63 -7.53
C ALA A 603 -12.28 -30.90 -8.04
N ILE A 604 -13.46 -31.21 -7.50
CA ILE A 604 -14.71 -30.51 -7.84
C ILE A 604 -14.60 -29.02 -7.49
N TRP A 605 -14.08 -28.70 -6.30
CA TRP A 605 -13.96 -27.32 -5.84
C TRP A 605 -12.87 -26.52 -6.56
N LEU A 606 -11.72 -27.13 -6.84
CA LEU A 606 -10.62 -26.45 -7.52
C LEU A 606 -10.76 -26.40 -9.04
N ARG A 607 -11.70 -27.14 -9.65
CA ARG A 607 -11.87 -27.22 -11.11
C ARG A 607 -11.91 -25.84 -11.81
N PRO A 608 -12.74 -24.86 -11.39
CA PRO A 608 -12.79 -23.55 -12.07
C PRO A 608 -11.43 -22.84 -12.08
N PHE A 609 -10.64 -23.03 -11.02
CA PHE A 609 -9.31 -22.46 -10.89
C PHE A 609 -8.27 -23.23 -11.71
N LEU A 610 -8.31 -24.56 -11.70
CA LEU A 610 -7.40 -25.42 -12.47
C LEU A 610 -7.60 -25.24 -13.97
N ASP A 611 -8.85 -25.16 -14.44
CA ASP A 611 -9.17 -24.92 -15.85
C ASP A 611 -8.66 -23.54 -16.30
N TRP A 612 -8.90 -22.51 -15.48
CA TRP A 612 -8.38 -21.17 -15.74
C TRP A 612 -6.84 -21.13 -15.76
N MET A 613 -6.18 -21.78 -14.80
CA MET A 613 -4.72 -21.88 -14.76
C MET A 613 -4.18 -22.61 -15.98
N GLY A 614 -4.81 -23.70 -16.40
CA GLY A 614 -4.44 -24.45 -17.59
C GLY A 614 -4.47 -23.57 -18.84
N LEU A 615 -5.55 -22.80 -19.04
CA LEU A 615 -5.68 -21.85 -20.14
C LEU A 615 -4.65 -20.72 -20.08
N VAL A 616 -4.41 -20.14 -18.90
CA VAL A 616 -3.41 -19.09 -18.70
C VAL A 616 -2.01 -19.61 -18.95
N TRP A 617 -1.68 -20.80 -18.45
CA TRP A 617 -0.40 -21.45 -18.68
C TRP A 617 -0.18 -21.70 -20.17
N TRP A 618 -1.18 -22.26 -20.86
CA TRP A 618 -1.12 -22.46 -22.31
C TRP A 618 -0.98 -21.18 -23.12
N ARG A 619 -1.52 -20.06 -22.64
CA ARG A 619 -1.32 -18.74 -23.26
C ARG A 619 0.09 -18.18 -23.05
N LEU A 620 0.76 -18.57 -21.97
CA LEU A 620 2.08 -18.05 -21.59
C LEU A 620 3.25 -18.91 -22.10
N VAL A 621 2.99 -20.18 -22.43
CA VAL A 621 3.97 -21.07 -23.07
C VAL A 621 4.08 -20.68 -24.56
N PRO A 622 5.28 -20.35 -25.07
CA PRO A 622 5.49 -19.89 -26.44
C PRO A 622 5.37 -20.99 -27.51
#